data_AF-A0A838FBP0-F1
#
_entry.id   AF-A0A838FBP0-F1
#
_cell.length_a   1.000
_cell.length_b   1.000
_cell.length_c   1.000
_cell.angle_alpha   90.00
_cell.angle_beta   90.00
_cell.angle_gamma   90.00
#
_symmetry.space_group_name_H-M   'P 1'
#
loop_
_entity.id
_entity.type
_entity.pdbx_description
1 polymer ?
#
loop_
_entity_poly.entity_id
_entity_poly.type
_entity_poly.pdbx_seq_one_letter_code
_entity_poly.pdbx_strand_id
1 'polypeptide(L)'
;MERKKSLWSGLRWPVKALIIALPIVAIVWAANNFGWIPGLKSAESEDVSKADIGNDEINSQADGERLPVPDINDLEYANMEGKPNLRLMNWVWFGNAGIFSANGGLRTTKGSLMEKYGVNLRMITNNSVADMKREQLAFIQAYATGKKNSTNGVHFVTLMGDGAPAYLSAMNEQIEKA
;
A
#
# COMPACT_ATOMS: atom_id res chain seq x y z
N MET A 1 2.99 -47.32 60.68
CA MET A 1 3.38 -46.62 59.43
C MET A 1 3.01 -45.15 59.58
N GLU A 2 3.97 -44.28 59.88
CA GLU A 2 3.73 -42.83 59.92
C GLU A 2 3.57 -42.29 58.50
N ARG A 3 2.41 -41.66 58.21
CA ARG A 3 2.20 -40.93 56.96
C ARG A 3 3.00 -39.64 57.01
N LYS A 4 4.13 -39.58 56.28
CA LYS A 4 4.87 -38.33 56.05
C LYS A 4 3.91 -37.28 55.48
N LYS A 5 3.65 -36.20 56.23
CA LYS A 5 2.86 -35.07 55.74
C LYS A 5 3.58 -34.46 54.54
N SER A 6 2.87 -34.32 53.42
CA SER A 6 3.41 -33.72 52.20
C SER A 6 3.86 -32.28 52.46
N LEU A 7 5.11 -31.95 52.10
CA LEU A 7 5.67 -30.60 52.17
C LEU A 7 4.81 -29.57 51.42
N TRP A 8 4.01 -30.02 50.44
CA TRP A 8 3.11 -29.18 49.65
C TRP A 8 1.89 -28.69 50.43
N SER A 9 1.34 -29.47 51.36
CA SER A 9 0.11 -29.09 52.06
C SER A 9 0.34 -28.04 53.16
N GLY A 10 1.57 -27.93 53.68
CA GLY A 10 1.95 -26.94 54.70
C GLY A 10 2.28 -25.54 54.16
N LEU A 11 2.33 -25.36 52.84
CA LEU A 11 2.79 -24.11 52.23
C LEU A 11 1.63 -23.11 51.99
N ARG A 12 1.86 -21.84 52.33
CA ARG A 12 0.88 -20.75 52.13
C ARG A 12 0.68 -20.50 50.63
N TRP A 13 -0.55 -20.16 50.24
CA TRP A 13 -0.96 -19.91 48.86
C TRP A 13 0.00 -19.02 48.03
N PRO A 14 0.50 -17.86 48.53
CA PRO A 14 1.42 -17.03 47.73
C PRO A 14 2.76 -17.72 47.46
N VAL A 15 3.24 -18.58 48.36
CA VAL A 15 4.49 -19.32 48.15
C VAL A 15 4.28 -20.43 47.12
N LYS A 16 3.11 -21.08 47.11
CA LYS A 16 2.74 -22.05 46.06
C LYS A 16 2.66 -21.37 44.69
N ALA A 17 2.06 -20.19 44.63
CA ALA A 17 1.96 -19.41 43.40
C ALA A 17 3.35 -19.04 42.86
N LEU A 18 4.29 -18.63 43.71
CA LEU A 18 5.68 -18.35 43.31
C LEU A 18 6.42 -19.59 42.82
N ILE A 19 6.27 -20.74 43.49
CA ILE A 19 6.91 -21.99 43.08
C ILE A 19 6.41 -22.47 41.71
N ILE A 20 5.16 -22.18 41.35
CA ILE A 20 4.59 -22.50 40.05
C ILE A 20 4.97 -21.45 38.98
N ALA A 21 4.91 -20.16 39.33
CA ALA A 21 5.13 -19.07 38.37
C ALA A 21 6.60 -18.96 37.95
N LEU A 22 7.56 -19.14 38.86
CA LEU A 22 8.99 -19.06 38.56
C LEU A 22 9.46 -19.99 37.43
N PRO A 23 9.16 -21.30 37.46
CA PRO A 23 9.56 -22.19 36.37
C PRO A 23 8.86 -21.86 35.05
N ILE A 24 7.60 -21.39 35.07
CA ILE A 24 6.89 -20.98 33.85
C ILE A 24 7.57 -19.76 33.23
N VAL A 25 7.89 -18.74 34.03
CA VAL A 25 8.60 -17.55 33.56
C VAL A 25 10.00 -17.91 33.04
N ALA A 26 10.72 -18.80 33.72
CA ALA A 26 12.03 -19.27 33.27
C ALA A 26 11.95 -20.03 31.94
N ILE A 27 10.95 -20.88 31.75
CA ILE A 27 10.72 -21.60 30.48
C ILE A 27 10.36 -20.64 29.36
N VAL A 28 9.47 -19.67 29.59
CA VAL A 28 9.10 -18.66 28.59
C VAL A 28 10.31 -17.79 28.21
N TRP A 29 11.11 -17.38 29.20
CA TRP A 29 12.32 -16.61 28.97
C TRP A 29 13.37 -17.41 28.18
N ALA A 30 13.58 -18.68 28.53
CA ALA A 30 14.48 -19.56 27.80
C ALA A 30 13.98 -19.82 26.37
N ALA A 31 12.70 -20.14 26.18
CA ALA A 31 12.10 -20.38 24.88
C ALA A 31 12.16 -19.13 23.98
N ASN A 32 12.06 -17.93 24.55
CA ASN A 32 12.29 -16.67 23.82
C ASN A 32 13.76 -16.50 23.41
N ASN A 33 14.71 -16.80 24.30
CA ASN A 33 16.14 -16.70 23.99
C ASN A 33 16.62 -17.73 22.95
N PHE A 34 16.07 -18.95 22.98
CA PHE A 34 16.37 -20.02 22.02
C PHE A 34 15.51 -19.98 20.74
N GLY A 35 14.62 -19.00 20.59
CA GLY A 35 13.84 -18.79 19.36
C GLY A 35 12.74 -19.84 19.12
N TRP A 36 12.29 -20.55 20.15
CA TRP A 36 11.25 -21.57 20.04
C TRP A 36 9.82 -21.00 19.95
N ILE A 37 9.65 -19.70 20.20
CA ILE A 37 8.37 -19.00 20.10
C ILE A 37 8.47 -17.93 19.01
N PRO A 38 7.97 -18.19 17.78
CA PRO A 38 7.91 -17.20 16.72
C PRO A 38 7.00 -16.03 17.13
N GLY A 39 7.47 -14.78 17.03
CA GLY A 39 6.67 -13.57 17.25
C GLY A 39 6.84 -12.84 18.59
N LEU A 40 7.70 -13.31 19.50
CA LEU A 40 7.98 -12.60 20.77
C LEU A 40 9.05 -11.50 20.66
N LYS A 41 9.95 -11.62 19.68
CA LYS A 41 10.94 -10.58 19.37
C LYS A 41 10.36 -9.71 18.26
N SER A 42 10.10 -8.43 18.57
CA SER A 42 9.89 -7.42 17.51
C SER A 42 11.12 -7.44 16.62
N ALA A 43 10.93 -7.43 15.30
CA ALA A 43 12.05 -7.26 14.38
C ALA A 43 12.82 -5.99 14.80
N GLU A 44 14.13 -6.11 15.02
CA GLU A 44 14.97 -4.95 15.27
C GLU A 44 15.01 -4.10 14.00
N SER A 45 15.02 -2.78 14.18
CA SER A 45 15.13 -1.83 13.07
C SER A 45 16.48 -2.03 12.39
N GLU A 46 16.47 -2.44 11.12
CA GLU A 46 17.69 -2.44 10.31
C GLU A 46 17.99 -0.99 9.88
N ASP A 47 19.04 -0.41 10.46
CA ASP A 47 19.60 0.83 9.96
C ASP A 47 20.32 0.56 8.64
N VAL A 48 19.62 0.79 7.52
CA VAL A 48 20.23 0.79 6.18
C VAL A 48 21.15 2.00 6.07
N SER A 49 22.37 1.84 6.58
CA SER A 49 23.34 2.93 6.67
C SER A 49 23.91 3.33 5.31
N LYS A 50 23.99 2.40 4.35
CA LYS A 50 24.29 2.66 2.93
C LYS A 50 23.71 1.58 2.04
N ALA A 51 22.95 1.98 1.02
CA ALA A 51 22.73 1.14 -0.15
C ALA A 51 23.97 1.25 -1.04
N ASP A 52 24.79 0.20 -1.11
CA ASP A 52 25.87 0.10 -2.09
C ASP A 52 25.25 -0.32 -3.42
N ILE A 53 24.67 0.66 -4.11
CA ILE A 53 24.28 0.49 -5.50
C ILE A 53 25.50 0.91 -6.30
N GLY A 54 26.24 -0.07 -6.83
CA GLY A 54 27.33 0.20 -7.75
C GLY A 54 26.83 1.09 -8.90
N ASN A 55 27.58 2.16 -9.21
CA ASN A 55 27.24 3.08 -10.31
C ASN A 55 27.22 2.40 -11.69
N ASP A 56 27.75 1.18 -11.78
CA ASP A 56 27.69 0.27 -12.93
C ASP A 56 26.28 -0.30 -13.16
N GLU A 57 25.46 -0.44 -12.11
CA GLU A 57 24.05 -0.86 -12.18
C GLU A 57 23.10 0.35 -12.34
N ILE A 58 23.55 1.57 -12.00
CA ILE A 58 22.78 2.79 -12.23
C ILE A 58 22.90 3.16 -13.71
N ASN A 59 21.96 2.66 -14.51
CA ASN A 59 21.80 3.04 -15.91
C ASN A 59 21.43 4.54 -16.03
N SER A 60 22.46 5.37 -15.94
CA SER A 60 22.41 6.82 -16.07
C SER A 60 22.48 7.27 -17.53
N GLN A 61 22.63 6.32 -18.47
CA GLN A 61 22.63 6.60 -19.89
C GLN A 61 21.20 6.73 -20.37
N ALA A 62 20.72 7.97 -20.40
CA ALA A 62 19.51 8.33 -21.11
C ALA A 62 19.74 8.19 -22.63
N ASP A 63 19.88 6.97 -23.13
CA ASP A 63 20.09 6.66 -24.56
C ASP A 63 18.78 6.22 -25.26
N GLY A 64 17.65 6.43 -24.59
CA GLY A 64 16.33 6.21 -25.17
C GLY A 64 15.85 7.41 -25.97
N GLU A 65 15.12 7.14 -27.07
CA GLU A 65 14.38 8.17 -27.80
C GLU A 65 13.46 8.92 -26.83
N ARG A 66 13.63 10.24 -26.71
CA ARG A 66 12.81 11.06 -25.81
C ARG A 66 11.36 10.93 -26.23
N LEU A 67 10.47 10.74 -25.26
CA LEU A 67 9.04 10.76 -25.54
C LEU A 67 8.67 12.12 -26.18
N PRO A 68 7.92 12.12 -27.29
CA PRO A 68 7.41 13.36 -27.85
C PRO A 68 6.53 14.04 -26.79
N VAL A 69 6.90 15.26 -26.40
CA VAL A 69 6.08 16.07 -25.51
C VAL A 69 5.03 16.77 -26.37
N PRO A 70 3.73 16.62 -26.07
CA PRO A 70 2.68 17.35 -26.78
C PRO A 70 2.93 18.86 -26.74
N ASP A 71 2.74 19.54 -27.87
CA ASP A 71 2.83 21.01 -27.90
C ASP A 71 1.70 21.60 -27.05
N ILE A 72 2.06 22.34 -26.00
CA ILE A 72 1.10 22.98 -25.10
C ILE A 72 0.20 24.00 -25.81
N ASN A 73 0.63 24.52 -26.96
CA ASN A 73 -0.13 25.48 -27.75
C ASN A 73 -1.08 24.82 -28.77
N ASP A 74 -0.97 23.51 -28.97
CA ASP A 74 -1.78 22.71 -29.91
C ASP A 74 -2.39 21.49 -29.20
N LEU A 75 -2.94 21.70 -28.00
CA LEU A 75 -3.58 20.65 -27.21
C LEU A 75 -4.99 20.35 -27.74
N GLU A 76 -5.09 19.51 -28.76
CA GLU A 76 -6.35 18.89 -29.16
C GLU A 76 -6.66 17.65 -28.30
N TYR A 77 -7.93 17.45 -27.94
CA TYR A 77 -8.35 16.21 -27.29
C TYR A 77 -8.42 15.06 -28.31
N ALA A 78 -7.94 13.88 -27.92
CA ALA A 78 -8.04 12.68 -28.74
C ALA A 78 -9.51 12.26 -28.93
N ASN A 79 -9.84 11.72 -30.11
CA ASN A 79 -11.13 11.05 -30.31
C ASN A 79 -11.07 9.63 -29.74
N MET A 80 -11.64 9.45 -28.55
CA MET A 80 -11.63 8.19 -27.82
C MET A 80 -13.01 7.52 -27.74
N GLU A 81 -13.85 7.74 -28.75
CA GLU A 81 -15.18 7.13 -28.82
C GLU A 81 -15.10 5.60 -28.77
N GLY A 82 -16.05 4.99 -28.05
CA GLY A 82 -16.07 3.53 -27.84
C GLY A 82 -15.01 2.98 -26.88
N LYS A 83 -14.08 3.81 -26.38
CA LYS A 83 -13.11 3.41 -25.34
C LYS A 83 -13.64 3.71 -23.93
N PRO A 84 -13.46 2.82 -22.95
CA PRO A 84 -13.84 3.09 -21.56
C PRO A 84 -13.12 4.32 -21.00
N ASN A 85 -13.87 5.24 -20.41
CA ASN A 85 -13.31 6.44 -19.77
C ASN A 85 -12.73 6.09 -18.39
N LEU A 86 -11.44 5.80 -18.36
CA LEU A 86 -10.67 5.55 -17.14
C LEU A 86 -10.49 6.84 -16.36
N ARG A 87 -10.71 6.78 -15.05
CA ARG A 87 -10.63 7.93 -14.16
C ARG A 87 -9.57 7.68 -13.11
N LEU A 88 -8.62 8.59 -13.01
CA LEU A 88 -7.57 8.57 -12.01
C LEU A 88 -7.68 9.84 -11.16
N MET A 89 -7.78 9.68 -9.84
CA MET A 89 -7.76 10.82 -8.92
C MET A 89 -6.34 11.04 -8.39
N ASN A 90 -5.78 12.23 -8.62
CA ASN A 90 -4.38 12.50 -8.30
C ASN A 90 -4.21 13.52 -7.17
N TRP A 91 -3.40 13.15 -6.17
CA TRP A 91 -2.80 14.12 -5.25
C TRP A 91 -1.72 14.89 -6.01
N VAL A 92 -1.78 16.22 -5.96
CA VAL A 92 -0.77 17.10 -6.58
C VAL A 92 0.62 16.82 -6.00
N TRP A 93 1.43 16.13 -6.79
CA TRP A 93 2.84 15.83 -6.54
C TRP A 93 3.56 15.62 -7.88
N PHE A 94 4.84 16.03 -7.97
CA PHE A 94 5.65 15.92 -9.18
C PHE A 94 5.90 14.47 -9.63
N GLY A 95 5.76 13.48 -8.74
CA GLY A 95 5.82 12.07 -9.12
C GLY A 95 4.79 11.65 -10.18
N ASN A 96 3.75 12.46 -10.40
CA ASN A 96 2.80 12.24 -11.49
C ASN A 96 3.30 12.72 -12.87
N ALA A 97 4.45 13.38 -12.98
CA ALA A 97 4.92 13.97 -14.24
C ALA A 97 4.95 12.98 -15.42
N GLY A 98 5.30 11.72 -15.16
CA GLY A 98 5.29 10.66 -16.18
C GLY A 98 3.91 10.41 -16.77
N ILE A 99 2.87 10.27 -15.92
CA ILE A 99 1.50 10.01 -16.40
C ILE A 99 0.87 11.24 -17.06
N PHE A 100 1.20 12.45 -16.58
CA PHE A 100 0.80 13.69 -17.25
C PHE A 100 1.40 13.83 -18.64
N SER A 101 2.68 13.51 -18.79
CA SER A 101 3.37 13.56 -20.08
C SER A 101 2.82 12.51 -21.05
N ALA A 102 2.58 11.28 -20.58
CA ALA A 102 2.02 10.21 -21.40
C ALA A 102 0.58 10.48 -21.87
N ASN A 103 -0.24 11.15 -21.05
CA ASN A 103 -1.61 11.51 -21.40
C ASN A 103 -1.73 12.84 -22.17
N GLY A 104 -0.70 13.68 -22.07
CA GLY A 104 -0.67 15.07 -22.54
C GLY A 104 -1.58 16.02 -21.74
N GLY A 105 -1.74 15.75 -20.44
CA GLY A 105 -2.53 16.58 -19.52
C GLY A 105 -3.67 15.83 -18.84
N LEU A 106 -4.66 16.56 -18.33
CA LEU A 106 -5.77 16.00 -17.53
C LEU A 106 -6.71 15.07 -18.32
N ARG A 107 -6.70 15.14 -19.63
CA ARG A 107 -7.48 14.28 -20.53
C ARG A 107 -6.58 13.83 -21.66
N THR A 108 -6.84 12.64 -22.19
CA THR A 108 -6.08 12.12 -23.33
C THR A 108 -6.13 13.09 -24.50
N THR A 109 -4.95 13.53 -24.91
CA THR A 109 -4.74 14.45 -26.04
C THR A 109 -4.29 13.71 -27.28
N LYS A 110 -4.50 14.35 -28.43
CA LYS A 110 -4.06 13.85 -29.72
C LYS A 110 -2.53 13.78 -29.77
N GLY A 111 -1.99 12.73 -30.38
CA GLY A 111 -0.56 12.43 -30.43
C GLY A 111 0.04 11.92 -29.12
N SER A 112 -0.73 11.84 -28.03
CA SER A 112 -0.23 11.34 -26.75
C SER A 112 0.03 9.83 -26.77
N LEU A 113 0.86 9.38 -25.83
CA LEU A 113 1.12 7.95 -25.65
C LEU A 113 -0.17 7.19 -25.30
N MET A 114 -1.04 7.79 -24.49
CA MET A 114 -2.33 7.22 -24.13
C MET A 114 -3.24 7.05 -25.36
N GLU A 115 -3.30 8.03 -26.27
CA GLU A 115 -4.04 7.88 -27.54
C GLU A 115 -3.45 6.75 -28.40
N LYS A 116 -2.12 6.71 -28.57
CA LYS A 116 -1.41 5.68 -29.35
C LYS A 116 -1.77 4.26 -28.92
N TYR A 117 -2.01 4.04 -27.63
CA TYR A 117 -2.40 2.74 -27.07
C TYR A 117 -3.91 2.59 -26.82
N GLY A 118 -4.73 3.56 -27.25
CA GLY A 118 -6.19 3.47 -27.14
C GLY A 118 -6.71 3.60 -25.69
N VAL A 119 -5.96 4.24 -24.81
CA VAL A 119 -6.28 4.45 -23.40
C VAL A 119 -6.96 5.80 -23.22
N ASN A 120 -8.26 5.81 -22.89
CA ASN A 120 -9.01 7.03 -22.60
C ASN A 120 -8.92 7.37 -21.12
N LEU A 121 -7.91 8.15 -20.74
CA LEU A 121 -7.63 8.51 -19.36
C LEU A 121 -8.04 9.96 -19.05
N ARG A 122 -8.85 10.11 -18.00
CA ARG A 122 -9.18 11.37 -17.35
C ARG A 122 -8.58 11.42 -15.96
N MET A 123 -7.75 12.41 -15.71
CA MET A 123 -7.20 12.71 -14.39
C MET A 123 -8.01 13.79 -13.68
N ILE A 124 -8.19 13.61 -12.38
CA ILE A 124 -8.98 14.48 -11.50
C ILE A 124 -8.10 14.86 -10.33
N THR A 125 -7.74 16.13 -10.22
CA THR A 125 -6.89 16.59 -9.13
C THR A 125 -7.71 16.76 -7.85
N ASN A 126 -7.29 16.09 -6.78
CA ASN A 126 -7.87 16.20 -5.44
C ASN A 126 -6.76 15.90 -4.41
N ASN A 127 -6.66 16.65 -3.32
CA ASN A 127 -5.62 16.46 -2.29
C ASN A 127 -6.18 15.87 -0.98
N SER A 128 -7.36 15.26 -1.03
CA SER A 128 -8.03 14.63 0.11
C SER A 128 -7.99 13.11 0.01
N VAL A 129 -7.25 12.47 0.92
CA VAL A 129 -7.23 10.99 1.04
C VAL A 129 -8.63 10.45 1.31
N ALA A 130 -9.46 11.19 2.05
CA ALA A 130 -10.83 10.78 2.34
C ALA A 130 -11.69 10.72 1.07
N ASP A 131 -11.59 11.72 0.20
CA ASP A 131 -12.30 11.72 -1.08
C ASP A 131 -11.79 10.61 -2.00
N MET A 132 -10.46 10.45 -2.12
CA MET A 132 -9.85 9.39 -2.92
C MET A 132 -10.35 8.00 -2.54
N LYS A 133 -10.40 7.72 -1.24
CA LYS A 133 -10.96 6.46 -0.72
C LYS A 133 -12.42 6.29 -1.10
N ARG A 134 -13.24 7.32 -0.85
CA ARG A 134 -14.68 7.28 -1.18
C ARG A 134 -14.90 6.99 -2.66
N GLU A 135 -14.22 7.73 -3.53
CA GLU A 135 -14.39 7.60 -4.98
C GLU A 135 -13.86 6.25 -5.49
N GLN A 136 -12.70 5.77 -5.00
CA GLN A 136 -12.19 4.48 -5.45
C GLN A 136 -13.08 3.32 -4.94
N LEU A 137 -13.57 3.39 -3.71
CA LEU A 137 -14.50 2.39 -3.18
C LEU A 137 -15.83 2.36 -3.93
N ALA A 138 -16.37 3.52 -4.33
CA ALA A 138 -17.58 3.59 -5.14
C ALA A 138 -17.44 2.90 -6.50
N PHE A 139 -16.25 2.96 -7.11
CA PHE A 139 -15.94 2.19 -8.31
C PHE A 139 -15.86 0.70 -8.00
N ILE A 140 -15.12 0.30 -6.95
CA ILE A 140 -14.93 -1.11 -6.56
C ILE A 140 -16.29 -1.80 -6.30
N GLN A 141 -17.19 -1.16 -5.54
CA GLN A 141 -18.54 -1.69 -5.27
C GLN A 141 -19.37 -1.83 -6.56
N ALA A 142 -19.30 -0.86 -7.47
CA ALA A 142 -19.98 -0.95 -8.75
C ALA A 142 -19.39 -2.09 -9.62
N TYR A 143 -18.07 -2.27 -9.56
CA TYR A 143 -17.38 -3.32 -10.30
C TYR A 143 -17.74 -4.72 -9.75
N ALA A 144 -17.73 -4.89 -8.43
CA ALA A 144 -18.09 -6.13 -7.73
C ALA A 144 -19.53 -6.57 -8.06
N THR A 145 -20.45 -5.61 -8.23
CA THR A 145 -21.84 -5.87 -8.64
C THR A 145 -22.03 -6.08 -10.16
N GLY A 146 -20.94 -6.24 -10.92
CA GLY A 146 -20.96 -6.60 -12.34
C GLY A 146 -20.91 -5.42 -13.32
N LYS A 147 -20.86 -4.17 -12.86
CA LYS A 147 -20.76 -2.98 -13.73
C LYS A 147 -19.31 -2.71 -14.11
N LYS A 148 -18.78 -3.51 -15.04
CA LYS A 148 -17.36 -3.48 -15.46
C LYS A 148 -16.86 -2.13 -15.96
N ASN A 149 -17.73 -1.34 -16.61
CA ASN A 149 -17.43 0.01 -17.10
C ASN A 149 -18.23 1.08 -16.33
N SER A 150 -18.27 0.97 -15.00
CA SER A 150 -19.00 1.92 -14.16
C SER A 150 -18.51 3.36 -14.37
N THR A 151 -19.44 4.31 -14.41
CA THR A 151 -19.14 5.75 -14.35
C THR A 151 -19.04 6.26 -12.91
N ASN A 152 -19.38 5.43 -11.91
CA ASN A 152 -19.26 5.79 -10.51
C ASN A 152 -17.81 5.74 -10.08
N GLY A 153 -17.40 6.72 -9.26
CA GLY A 153 -16.09 6.71 -8.63
C GLY A 153 -14.92 6.82 -9.60
N VAL A 154 -13.74 6.42 -9.13
CA VAL A 154 -12.49 6.43 -9.90
C VAL A 154 -11.84 5.06 -9.92
N HIS A 155 -11.15 4.74 -11.02
CA HIS A 155 -10.50 3.44 -11.21
C HIS A 155 -9.19 3.39 -10.44
N PHE A 156 -8.47 4.51 -10.41
CA PHE A 156 -7.14 4.63 -9.83
C PHE A 156 -7.04 5.87 -8.95
N VAL A 157 -6.12 5.82 -7.99
CA VAL A 157 -5.70 6.97 -7.19
C VAL A 157 -4.17 7.03 -7.18
N THR A 158 -3.61 8.23 -7.13
CA THR A 158 -2.19 8.44 -6.85
C THR A 158 -2.07 9.26 -5.59
N LEU A 159 -1.35 8.73 -4.60
CA LEU A 159 -1.19 9.31 -3.27
C LEU A 159 0.28 9.67 -3.06
N MET A 160 0.55 10.67 -2.22
CA MET A 160 1.88 10.85 -1.65
C MET A 160 2.21 9.68 -0.72
N GLY A 161 3.49 9.34 -0.58
CA GLY A 161 3.92 8.15 0.16
C GLY A 161 3.54 8.17 1.65
N ASP A 162 3.47 9.35 2.26
CA ASP A 162 2.99 9.59 3.62
C ASP A 162 1.48 9.31 3.79
N GLY A 163 0.70 9.39 2.72
CA GLY A 163 -0.72 9.03 2.69
C GLY A 163 -0.99 7.53 2.56
N ALA A 164 0.01 6.72 2.17
CA ALA A 164 -0.19 5.31 1.84
C ALA A 164 -0.65 4.44 3.03
N PRO A 165 -0.08 4.54 4.26
CA PRO A 165 -0.51 3.71 5.37
C PRO A 165 -1.98 3.93 5.78
N ALA A 166 -2.42 5.19 5.83
CA ALA A 166 -3.80 5.56 6.16
C ALA A 166 -4.79 5.19 5.04
N TYR A 167 -4.29 5.15 3.80
CA TYR A 167 -5.06 4.68 2.65
C TYR A 167 -5.28 3.17 2.69
N LEU A 168 -4.20 2.38 2.80
CA LEU A 168 -4.23 0.92 2.74
C LEU A 168 -5.03 0.29 3.88
N SER A 169 -4.79 0.73 5.12
CA SER A 169 -5.51 0.24 6.30
C SER A 169 -7.02 0.44 6.20
N ALA A 170 -7.45 1.59 5.67
CA ALA A 170 -8.86 1.91 5.51
C ALA A 170 -9.51 1.19 4.32
N MET A 171 -8.76 0.92 3.25
CA MET A 171 -9.30 0.29 2.05
C MET A 171 -9.42 -1.22 2.16
N ASN A 172 -8.46 -1.92 2.79
CA ASN A 172 -8.47 -3.38 2.87
C ASN A 172 -9.77 -3.93 3.47
N GLU A 173 -10.21 -3.39 4.62
CA GLU A 173 -11.45 -3.82 5.28
C GLU A 173 -12.69 -3.55 4.40
N GLN A 174 -12.70 -2.44 3.66
CA GLN A 174 -13.83 -2.05 2.82
C GLN A 174 -13.91 -2.88 1.54
N ILE A 175 -12.76 -3.28 0.98
CA ILE A 175 -12.66 -4.12 -0.21
C ILE A 175 -13.14 -5.54 0.12
N GLU A 176 -12.78 -6.09 1.29
CA GLU A 176 -13.25 -7.42 1.72
C GLU A 176 -14.78 -7.49 1.88
N LYS A 177 -15.44 -6.35 2.13
CA LYS A 177 -16.90 -6.25 2.32
C LYS A 177 -17.68 -5.95 1.03
N ALA A 178 -16.99 -5.55 -0.04
CA ALA A 178 -17.59 -5.11 -1.31
C ALA A 178 -17.92 -6.28 -2.24
#